data_AF-A0A2E9KN26-F1
#
_entry.id   AF-A0A2E9KN26-F1
#
_cell.length_a   1.000
_cell.length_b   1.000
_cell.length_c   1.000
_cell.angle_alpha   90.00
_cell.angle_beta   90.00
_cell.angle_gamma   90.00
#
_symmetry.space_group_name_H-M   'P 1'
#
loop_
_entity.id
_entity.type
_entity.pdbx_description
1 polymer ?
#
loop_
_entity_poly.entity_id
_entity_poly.type
_entity_poly.pdbx_seq_one_letter_code
_entity_poly.pdbx_strand_id
1 'polypeptide(L)'
;MLIALLLVMMAGSAGVSADGSNPLDPSDGGADWDGDGLTNAEEQAAGTDMNNPDTDNDGLPDGWEATYGLNPNSASDANADPDGDGLTNSQEYASGTNPNSADTDGDGVADGSDPFPNDPNDGSSSDSDGDGIPDAYDPDYEGGEGDGQSDAEPGTGGEGEGQGQGQGQGQGQGQGQGQGQGQGQG
;
A
#
# COMPACT_ATOMS: atom_id res chain seq x y z
N MET A 1 -9.50 6.93 65.70
CA MET A 1 -8.64 8.08 65.37
C MET A 1 -8.12 7.88 63.96
N LEU A 2 -8.02 8.99 63.23
CA LEU A 2 -7.86 9.19 61.79
C LEU A 2 -6.94 8.24 60.98
N ILE A 3 -7.39 8.10 59.72
CA ILE A 3 -6.73 7.66 58.48
C ILE A 3 -5.38 8.38 58.25
N ALA A 4 -4.38 7.64 57.76
CA ALA A 4 -3.30 8.20 56.95
C ALA A 4 -2.93 7.21 55.84
N LEU A 5 -3.80 7.11 54.84
CA LEU A 5 -3.45 6.61 53.51
C LEU A 5 -2.75 7.77 52.80
N LEU A 6 -1.42 7.79 52.83
CA LEU A 6 -0.61 8.71 52.04
C LEU A 6 -0.01 7.92 50.88
N LEU A 7 -0.85 7.66 49.88
CA LEU A 7 -0.40 7.39 48.53
C LEU A 7 -0.41 8.72 47.77
N VAL A 8 0.44 8.83 46.74
CA VAL A 8 0.62 9.96 45.81
C VAL A 8 1.78 10.88 46.18
N MET A 9 2.95 10.60 45.59
CA MET A 9 3.51 11.39 44.49
C MET A 9 4.66 10.61 43.85
N MET A 10 4.37 9.79 42.83
CA MET A 10 5.39 9.50 41.82
C MET A 10 5.39 10.68 40.86
N ALA A 11 6.14 11.73 41.22
CA ALA A 11 6.57 12.70 40.24
C ALA A 11 7.69 12.03 39.43
N GLY A 12 7.31 11.21 38.46
CA GLY A 12 8.17 10.95 37.32
C GLY A 12 8.39 12.30 36.68
N SER A 13 9.56 12.87 36.90
CA SER A 13 9.98 14.04 36.13
C SER A 13 10.08 13.53 34.71
N ALA A 14 9.14 13.91 33.84
CA ALA A 14 9.37 13.86 32.41
C ALA A 14 10.63 14.69 32.19
N GLY A 15 11.77 14.00 32.10
CA GLY A 15 13.04 14.62 31.83
C GLY A 15 12.88 15.24 30.46
N VAL A 16 12.98 16.56 30.39
CA VAL A 16 13.24 17.24 29.13
C VAL A 16 14.42 16.52 28.48
N SER A 17 14.22 16.00 27.27
CA SER A 17 15.30 15.38 26.52
C SER A 17 16.41 16.42 26.33
N ALA A 18 17.67 15.98 26.20
CA ALA A 18 18.84 16.87 26.26
C ALA A 18 18.90 17.92 25.11
N ASP A 19 18.04 17.75 24.10
CA ASP A 19 17.77 18.61 22.95
C ASP A 19 16.66 19.66 23.20
N GLY A 20 15.96 19.60 24.35
CA GLY A 20 14.91 20.55 24.71
C GLY A 20 13.51 20.15 24.28
N SER A 21 13.34 18.95 23.72
CA SER A 21 12.03 18.39 23.39
C SER A 21 11.35 17.79 24.61
N ASN A 22 10.03 17.83 24.58
CA ASN A 22 9.18 17.23 25.60
C ASN A 22 8.07 16.46 24.87
N PRO A 23 8.08 15.13 24.83
CA PRO A 23 7.04 14.34 24.16
C PRO A 23 5.59 14.60 24.67
N LEU A 24 5.43 15.27 25.82
CA LEU A 24 4.13 15.75 26.33
C LEU A 24 3.79 17.20 25.93
N ASP A 25 4.67 17.87 25.19
CA ASP A 25 4.42 19.15 24.55
C ASP A 25 3.70 18.88 23.21
N PRO A 26 2.51 19.49 22.98
CA PRO A 26 1.79 19.34 21.72
C PRO A 26 2.58 19.79 20.48
N SER A 27 3.69 20.51 20.65
CA SER A 27 4.49 21.07 19.56
C SER A 27 5.42 20.04 18.90
N ASP A 28 5.83 19.00 19.62
CA ASP A 28 6.75 17.95 19.18
C ASP A 28 6.24 16.52 19.49
N GLY A 29 5.30 16.33 20.42
CA GLY A 29 4.71 15.03 20.73
C GLY A 29 3.91 14.41 19.58
N GLY A 30 3.41 15.22 18.63
CA GLY A 30 2.75 14.74 17.42
C GLY A 30 3.68 14.57 16.20
N ALA A 31 4.98 14.81 16.36
CA ALA A 31 5.95 14.48 15.33
C ALA A 31 6.30 13.00 15.39
N ASP A 32 6.76 12.44 14.27
CA ASP A 32 7.29 11.09 14.11
C ASP A 32 8.70 11.30 13.55
N TRP A 33 9.71 11.11 14.40
CA TRP A 33 11.07 11.57 14.12
C TRP A 33 11.92 10.56 13.37
N ASP A 34 11.66 9.27 13.55
CA ASP A 34 12.33 8.19 12.83
C ASP A 34 11.50 7.61 11.68
N GLY A 35 10.22 7.95 11.59
CA GLY A 35 9.36 7.65 10.46
C GLY A 35 8.81 6.24 10.48
N ASP A 36 8.66 5.63 11.64
CA ASP A 36 8.21 4.24 11.80
C ASP A 36 6.68 4.09 11.90
N GLY A 37 5.97 5.22 12.04
CA GLY A 37 4.52 5.29 12.13
C GLY A 37 3.97 5.55 13.54
N LEU A 38 4.82 5.63 14.57
CA LEU A 38 4.45 6.13 15.89
C LEU A 38 4.85 7.61 16.03
N THR A 39 3.98 8.38 16.67
CA THR A 39 4.37 9.73 17.10
C THR A 39 5.24 9.67 18.36
N ASN A 40 6.09 10.66 18.58
CA ASN A 40 6.94 10.77 19.77
C ASN A 40 6.17 10.61 21.09
N ALA A 41 4.91 11.06 21.15
CA ALA A 41 4.03 10.86 22.30
C ALA A 41 3.54 9.41 22.45
N GLU A 42 3.26 8.72 21.34
CA GLU A 42 2.92 7.29 21.31
C GLU A 42 4.13 6.44 21.69
N GLU A 43 5.31 6.77 21.18
CA GLU A 43 6.56 6.13 21.53
C GLU A 43 6.89 6.28 23.01
N GLN A 44 6.70 7.49 23.57
CA GLN A 44 6.85 7.68 25.01
C GLN A 44 5.90 6.76 25.82
N ALA A 45 4.68 6.56 25.33
CA ALA A 45 3.68 5.72 25.99
C ALA A 45 3.99 4.23 25.82
N ALA A 46 4.52 3.82 24.67
CA ALA A 46 4.96 2.47 24.36
C ALA A 46 6.29 2.10 25.03
N GLY A 47 7.10 3.10 25.37
CA GLY A 47 8.44 2.93 25.94
C GLY A 47 9.53 2.68 24.88
N THR A 48 9.29 3.06 23.63
CA THR A 48 10.21 2.95 22.49
C THR A 48 11.11 4.20 22.36
N ASP A 49 12.13 4.14 21.50
CA ASP A 49 13.08 5.23 21.29
C ASP A 49 12.71 6.11 20.09
N MET A 50 12.32 7.36 20.37
CA MET A 50 11.89 8.41 19.42
C MET A 50 12.81 8.76 18.26
N ASN A 51 13.97 8.12 18.16
CA ASN A 51 14.93 8.37 17.09
C ASN A 51 15.42 7.06 16.46
N ASN A 52 14.77 5.95 16.77
CA ASN A 52 15.15 4.63 16.34
C ASN A 52 13.89 3.82 15.99
N PRO A 53 13.64 3.57 14.70
CA PRO A 53 12.36 3.02 14.24
C PRO A 53 12.15 1.54 14.60
N ASP A 54 13.10 0.91 15.29
CA ASP A 54 13.12 -0.51 15.68
C ASP A 54 13.90 -0.60 17.01
N THR A 55 13.18 -0.44 18.12
CA THR A 55 13.74 -0.26 19.46
C THR A 55 14.51 -1.49 19.93
N ASP A 56 14.04 -2.70 19.62
CA ASP A 56 14.66 -3.94 20.07
C ASP A 56 15.64 -4.58 19.07
N ASN A 57 15.72 -4.02 17.86
CA ASN A 57 16.62 -4.36 16.78
C ASN A 57 16.39 -5.78 16.22
N ASP A 58 15.15 -6.20 16.09
CA ASP A 58 14.79 -7.49 15.49
C ASP A 58 14.43 -7.42 13.99
N GLY A 59 14.33 -6.21 13.45
CA GLY A 59 14.01 -5.92 12.06
C GLY A 59 12.55 -5.59 11.80
N LEU A 60 11.69 -5.60 12.82
CA LEU A 60 10.33 -5.08 12.77
C LEU A 60 10.30 -3.61 13.25
N PRO A 61 9.59 -2.71 12.55
CA PRO A 61 9.45 -1.34 13.04
C PRO A 61 8.50 -1.25 14.24
N ASP A 62 8.78 -0.37 15.20
CA ASP A 62 7.97 -0.28 16.43
C ASP A 62 6.50 0.05 16.12
N GLY A 63 6.26 0.93 15.15
CA GLY A 63 4.92 1.26 14.67
C GLY A 63 4.19 0.12 13.96
N TRP A 64 4.92 -0.76 13.27
CA TRP A 64 4.31 -1.96 12.68
C TRP A 64 3.91 -2.93 13.78
N GLU A 65 4.81 -3.21 14.73
CA GLU A 65 4.53 -4.07 15.87
C GLU A 65 3.36 -3.58 16.70
N ALA A 66 3.33 -2.28 17.01
CA ALA A 66 2.23 -1.66 17.75
C ALA A 66 0.89 -1.78 17.01
N THR A 67 0.89 -1.67 15.67
CA THR A 67 -0.31 -1.82 14.83
C THR A 67 -0.88 -3.23 14.92
N TYR A 68 -0.03 -4.24 14.97
CA TYR A 68 -0.41 -5.66 15.02
C TYR A 68 -0.44 -6.24 16.44
N GLY A 69 -0.23 -5.43 17.47
CA GLY A 69 -0.28 -5.85 18.87
C GLY A 69 0.88 -6.74 19.31
N LEU A 70 2.00 -6.66 18.59
CA LEU A 70 3.30 -7.22 18.96
C LEU A 70 4.01 -6.29 19.97
N ASN A 71 5.18 -6.69 20.44
CA ASN A 71 5.90 -5.98 21.49
C ASN A 71 7.22 -5.38 21.00
N PRO A 72 7.27 -4.06 20.71
CA PRO A 72 8.44 -3.37 20.14
C PRO A 72 9.66 -3.25 21.05
N ASN A 73 9.64 -3.96 22.17
CA ASN A 73 10.72 -4.00 23.15
C ASN A 73 11.21 -5.45 23.38
N SER A 74 10.84 -6.38 22.51
CA SER A 74 11.02 -7.81 22.69
C SER A 74 11.25 -8.59 21.38
N ALA A 75 12.50 -8.55 20.90
CA ALA A 75 13.04 -9.21 19.70
C ALA A 75 12.73 -10.70 19.46
N SER A 76 12.09 -11.37 20.41
CA SER A 76 11.66 -12.77 20.31
C SER A 76 10.40 -12.97 19.48
N ASP A 77 9.54 -11.97 19.35
CA ASP A 77 8.29 -12.09 18.59
C ASP A 77 8.48 -11.91 17.09
N ALA A 78 9.56 -11.29 16.57
CA ALA A 78 9.94 -11.39 15.15
C ALA A 78 9.88 -12.82 14.57
N ASN A 79 10.27 -13.81 15.39
CA ASN A 79 10.32 -15.22 15.00
C ASN A 79 9.08 -16.02 15.45
N ALA A 80 8.07 -15.37 16.01
CA ALA A 80 6.80 -16.00 16.35
C ALA A 80 5.91 -16.11 15.11
N ASP A 81 4.95 -17.02 15.19
CA ASP A 81 3.91 -17.31 14.18
C ASP A 81 2.57 -17.36 14.96
N PRO A 82 1.93 -16.20 15.18
CA PRO A 82 0.78 -16.09 16.08
C PRO A 82 -0.50 -16.75 15.54
N ASP A 83 -0.68 -16.78 14.22
CA ASP A 83 -1.87 -17.33 13.56
C ASP A 83 -1.69 -18.76 13.05
N GLY A 84 -0.46 -19.26 12.98
CA GLY A 84 -0.12 -20.65 12.70
C GLY A 84 -0.16 -21.01 11.22
N ASP A 85 0.06 -20.05 10.33
CA ASP A 85 0.02 -20.23 8.88
C ASP A 85 1.37 -20.72 8.29
N GLY A 86 2.43 -20.63 9.09
CA GLY A 86 3.79 -21.05 8.76
C GLY A 86 4.75 -19.93 8.35
N LEU A 87 4.33 -18.66 8.39
CA LEU A 87 5.18 -17.49 8.30
C LEU A 87 5.47 -16.94 9.70
N THR A 88 6.69 -16.42 9.90
CA THR A 88 6.99 -15.64 11.11
C THR A 88 6.59 -14.18 10.91
N ASN A 89 6.36 -13.44 12.00
CA ASN A 89 6.08 -12.00 11.94
C ASN A 89 7.05 -11.22 11.03
N SER A 90 8.36 -11.51 11.07
CA SER A 90 9.33 -10.88 10.14
C SER A 90 9.12 -11.25 8.67
N GLN A 91 8.70 -12.48 8.36
CA GLN A 91 8.38 -12.90 7.00
C GLN A 91 7.11 -12.21 6.52
N GLU A 92 6.12 -12.08 7.40
CA GLU A 92 4.85 -11.42 7.09
C GLU A 92 5.03 -9.93 6.85
N TYR A 93 5.84 -9.25 7.67
CA TYR A 93 6.25 -7.87 7.42
C TYR A 93 6.87 -7.71 6.03
N ALA A 94 7.74 -8.65 5.62
CA ALA A 94 8.37 -8.62 4.30
C ALA A 94 7.39 -8.95 3.15
N SER A 95 6.39 -9.79 3.41
CA SER A 95 5.34 -10.18 2.45
C SER A 95 4.16 -9.21 2.40
N GLY A 96 4.08 -8.27 3.35
CA GLY A 96 2.96 -7.34 3.50
C GLY A 96 1.69 -7.97 4.07
N THR A 97 1.80 -9.16 4.67
CA THR A 97 0.66 -9.92 5.22
C THR A 97 0.41 -9.56 6.68
N ASN A 98 -0.67 -10.10 7.25
CA ASN A 98 -1.11 -9.78 8.60
C ASN A 98 -0.74 -10.88 9.60
N PRO A 99 0.15 -10.62 10.59
CA PRO A 99 0.63 -11.59 11.60
C PRO A 99 -0.40 -12.17 12.56
N ASN A 100 -1.66 -11.80 12.39
CA ASN A 100 -2.77 -12.32 13.16
C ASN A 100 -3.87 -12.90 12.26
N SER A 101 -3.61 -13.11 10.98
CA SER A 101 -4.56 -13.62 9.99
C SER A 101 -3.87 -14.61 9.06
N ALA A 102 -4.10 -15.91 9.30
CA ALA A 102 -3.50 -16.98 8.52
C ALA A 102 -3.87 -17.00 7.02
N ASP A 103 -4.70 -16.07 6.57
CA ASP A 103 -5.24 -15.87 5.22
C ASP A 103 -5.59 -14.38 5.15
N THR A 104 -4.68 -13.57 4.64
CA THR A 104 -4.71 -12.10 4.72
C THR A 104 -5.76 -11.51 3.80
N ASP A 105 -5.94 -12.05 2.60
CA ASP A 105 -6.89 -11.55 1.62
C ASP A 105 -8.25 -12.27 1.64
N GLY A 106 -8.34 -13.41 2.29
CA GLY A 106 -9.57 -14.13 2.58
C GLY A 106 -10.07 -15.00 1.42
N ASP A 107 -9.19 -15.45 0.54
CA ASP A 107 -9.53 -16.29 -0.61
C ASP A 107 -9.64 -17.80 -0.25
N GLY A 108 -9.13 -18.18 0.93
CA GLY A 108 -9.15 -19.54 1.47
C GLY A 108 -7.82 -20.29 1.36
N VAL A 109 -6.76 -19.68 0.85
CA VAL A 109 -5.38 -20.17 0.88
C VAL A 109 -4.63 -19.46 2.01
N ALA A 110 -3.82 -20.19 2.77
CA ALA A 110 -3.07 -19.59 3.87
C ALA A 110 -1.84 -18.84 3.35
N ASP A 111 -1.47 -17.70 3.94
CA ASP A 111 -0.42 -16.83 3.39
C ASP A 111 0.91 -17.57 3.18
N GLY A 112 1.30 -18.43 4.12
CA GLY A 112 2.49 -19.28 4.01
C GLY A 112 2.49 -20.30 2.86
N SER A 113 1.34 -20.53 2.22
CA SER A 113 1.14 -21.39 1.05
C SER A 113 0.63 -20.66 -0.19
N ASP A 114 0.33 -19.37 -0.07
CA ASP A 114 -0.30 -18.57 -1.11
C ASP A 114 0.76 -17.83 -1.96
N PRO A 115 0.78 -18.01 -3.29
CA PRO A 115 1.60 -17.18 -4.18
C PRO A 115 1.18 -15.70 -4.24
N PHE A 116 -0.06 -15.36 -3.89
CA PHE A 116 -0.65 -14.03 -3.98
C PHE A 116 -1.38 -13.59 -2.68
N PRO A 117 -0.72 -13.63 -1.50
CA PRO A 117 -1.37 -13.50 -0.17
C PRO A 117 -2.00 -12.13 0.15
N ASN A 118 -2.03 -11.21 -0.82
CA ASN A 118 -2.62 -9.89 -0.70
C ASN A 118 -3.59 -9.58 -1.85
N ASP A 119 -3.90 -10.55 -2.71
CA ASP A 119 -4.83 -10.41 -3.82
C ASP A 119 -5.85 -11.56 -3.80
N PRO A 120 -7.09 -11.32 -3.36
CA PRO A 120 -8.09 -12.37 -3.16
C PRO A 120 -8.62 -13.00 -4.46
N ASN A 121 -8.02 -12.66 -5.61
CA ASN A 121 -8.32 -13.24 -6.90
C ASN A 121 -7.09 -13.90 -7.55
N ASP A 122 -6.01 -14.17 -6.81
CA ASP A 122 -4.81 -14.85 -7.32
C ASP A 122 -4.21 -14.21 -8.58
N GLY A 123 -4.30 -12.89 -8.75
CA GLY A 123 -3.86 -12.23 -9.98
C GLY A 123 -4.72 -12.53 -11.22
N SER A 124 -5.89 -13.18 -11.09
CA SER A 124 -6.83 -13.47 -12.20
C SER A 124 -7.30 -12.20 -12.92
N SER A 125 -7.22 -11.03 -12.28
CA SER A 125 -7.53 -9.75 -12.93
C SER A 125 -6.47 -9.33 -13.97
N SER A 126 -5.27 -9.88 -13.84
CA SER A 126 -4.15 -9.75 -14.77
C SER A 126 -3.92 -11.04 -15.55
N ASP A 127 -4.87 -11.97 -15.61
CA ASP A 127 -4.81 -13.18 -16.44
C ASP A 127 -5.48 -12.85 -17.80
N SER A 128 -4.69 -12.35 -18.74
CA SER A 128 -5.20 -11.81 -20.01
C SER A 128 -5.82 -12.87 -20.91
N ASP A 129 -5.37 -14.12 -20.84
CA ASP A 129 -5.83 -15.20 -21.70
C ASP A 129 -6.74 -16.22 -20.98
N GLY A 130 -6.86 -16.11 -19.66
CA GLY A 130 -7.81 -16.82 -18.82
C GLY A 130 -7.40 -18.26 -18.50
N ASP A 131 -6.10 -18.56 -18.56
CA ASP A 131 -5.57 -19.89 -18.36
C ASP A 131 -5.30 -20.24 -16.88
N GLY A 132 -5.43 -19.24 -16.00
CA GLY A 132 -5.23 -19.34 -14.56
C GLY A 132 -3.83 -18.96 -14.09
N ILE A 133 -2.98 -18.40 -14.97
CA ILE A 133 -1.69 -17.82 -14.60
C ILE A 133 -1.73 -16.31 -14.87
N PRO A 134 -1.47 -15.46 -13.86
CA PRO A 134 -1.41 -14.01 -14.09
C PRO A 134 -0.28 -13.63 -15.05
N ASP A 135 -0.49 -12.64 -15.92
CA ASP A 135 0.44 -12.15 -16.97
C ASP A 135 1.89 -11.96 -16.48
N ALA A 136 2.08 -11.57 -15.22
CA ALA A 136 3.42 -11.35 -14.64
C ALA A 136 4.22 -12.66 -14.43
N TYR A 137 3.53 -13.80 -14.41
CA TYR A 137 4.04 -15.14 -14.14
C TYR A 137 3.72 -16.13 -15.26
N ASP A 138 2.93 -15.70 -16.24
CA ASP A 138 2.54 -16.48 -17.40
C ASP A 138 3.70 -16.52 -18.43
N PRO A 139 4.32 -17.68 -18.65
CA PRO A 139 5.40 -17.84 -19.61
C PRO A 139 4.93 -17.91 -21.07
N ASP A 140 3.65 -18.18 -21.30
CA ASP A 140 2.98 -18.20 -22.60
C ASP A 140 2.07 -16.99 -22.84
N TYR A 141 2.12 -15.99 -21.94
CA TYR A 141 1.64 -14.64 -22.19
C TYR A 141 2.37 -14.06 -23.40
N GLU A 142 1.75 -14.23 -24.56
CA GLU A 142 2.05 -13.50 -25.79
C GLU A 142 1.53 -12.08 -25.58
N GLY A 143 2.25 -11.31 -24.75
CA GLY A 143 1.95 -9.92 -24.49
C GLY A 143 1.70 -9.25 -25.81
N GLY A 144 0.51 -8.66 -25.96
CA GLY A 144 -0.04 -8.18 -27.22
C GLY A 144 0.77 -7.03 -27.83
N GLU A 145 2.02 -7.27 -28.18
CA GLU A 145 2.62 -6.75 -29.39
C GLU A 145 1.80 -7.39 -30.50
N GLY A 146 0.67 -6.75 -30.82
CA GLY A 146 0.02 -6.93 -32.08
C GLY A 146 1.04 -6.65 -33.16
N ASP A 147 1.75 -7.70 -33.56
CA ASP A 147 2.35 -7.85 -34.86
C ASP A 147 1.21 -7.65 -35.83
N GLY A 148 0.99 -6.39 -36.18
CA GLY A 148 0.32 -5.96 -37.39
C GLY A 148 1.16 -6.48 -38.54
N GLN A 149 1.12 -7.79 -38.73
CA GLN A 149 1.46 -8.47 -39.95
C GLN A 149 0.56 -7.83 -41.00
N SER A 150 1.10 -6.82 -41.66
CA SER A 150 0.61 -6.34 -42.92
C SER A 150 0.75 -7.52 -43.87
N ASP A 151 -0.25 -8.40 -43.87
CA ASP A 151 -0.49 -9.34 -44.95
C ASP A 151 -0.93 -8.50 -46.17
N ALA A 152 0.06 -7.83 -46.74
CA ALA A 152 0.04 -7.36 -48.10
C ALA A 152 0.03 -8.61 -48.99
N GLU A 153 -1.18 -9.12 -49.24
CA GLU A 153 -1.49 -10.00 -50.37
C GLU A 153 -0.88 -9.43 -51.67
N PRO A 154 0.07 -10.12 -52.33
CA PRO A 154 0.55 -9.71 -53.65
C PRO A 154 -0.41 -10.26 -54.72
N GLY A 155 -1.51 -9.56 -54.93
CA GLY A 155 -2.42 -9.79 -56.05
C GLY A 155 -1.77 -9.39 -57.37
N THR A 156 -1.43 -10.38 -58.19
CA THR A 156 -0.89 -10.19 -59.53
C THR A 156 -2.01 -9.97 -60.56
N GLY A 157 -1.88 -8.89 -61.35
CA GLY A 157 -2.31 -8.85 -62.75
C GLY A 157 -3.59 -8.09 -63.13
N GLY A 158 -3.44 -7.06 -63.97
CA GLY A 158 -4.32 -6.85 -65.12
C GLY A 158 -5.22 -5.60 -65.17
N GLU A 159 -4.64 -4.50 -65.66
CA GLU A 159 -5.19 -3.54 -66.65
C GLU A 159 -6.67 -3.09 -66.61
N GLY A 160 -6.88 -1.78 -66.46
CA GLY A 160 -8.16 -1.12 -66.73
C GLY A 160 -8.12 0.40 -66.53
N GLU A 161 -7.80 1.12 -67.60
CA GLU A 161 -7.81 2.59 -67.71
C GLU A 161 -9.20 3.19 -67.43
N GLY A 162 -9.29 4.38 -66.80
CA GLY A 162 -10.57 5.10 -66.80
C GLY A 162 -10.75 6.27 -65.82
N GLN A 163 -10.22 7.44 -66.20
CA GLN A 163 -10.83 8.79 -66.05
C GLN A 163 -11.10 9.36 -64.64
N GLY A 164 -10.49 10.53 -64.39
CA GLY A 164 -10.79 11.38 -63.25
C GLY A 164 -11.94 12.37 -63.47
N GLN A 165 -12.05 13.24 -62.45
CA GLN A 165 -12.86 14.47 -62.27
C GLN A 165 -14.10 14.32 -61.37
N GLY A 166 -14.18 15.19 -60.36
CA GLY A 166 -15.44 15.87 -60.04
C GLY A 166 -15.94 15.83 -58.59
N GLN A 167 -15.44 16.75 -57.77
CA GLN A 167 -16.16 17.65 -56.85
C GLN A 167 -17.45 17.16 -56.15
N GLY A 168 -17.45 17.18 -54.82
CA GLY A 168 -18.65 17.18 -53.99
C GLY A 168 -18.43 17.96 -52.69
N GLN A 169 -18.86 19.22 -52.70
CA GLN A 169 -18.88 20.13 -51.55
C GLN A 169 -20.01 19.72 -50.58
N GLY A 170 -19.74 19.73 -49.28
CA GLY A 170 -20.76 19.57 -48.23
C GLY A 170 -20.45 20.45 -47.04
N GLN A 171 -20.88 21.71 -47.12
CA GLN A 171 -20.88 22.67 -46.03
C GLN A 171 -21.96 22.29 -45.00
N GLY A 172 -21.64 22.35 -43.71
CA GLY A 172 -22.61 22.22 -42.62
C GLY A 172 -22.18 23.05 -41.42
N GLN A 173 -22.53 24.34 -41.44
CA GLN A 173 -22.37 25.28 -40.34
C GLN A 173 -23.41 25.01 -39.25
N GLY A 174 -23.03 25.16 -37.98
CA GLY A 174 -23.96 25.12 -36.85
C GLY A 174 -23.36 25.80 -35.62
N GLN A 175 -23.61 27.10 -35.50
CA GLN A 175 -23.25 28.00 -34.40
C GLN A 175 -24.22 27.85 -33.21
N GLY A 176 -23.77 28.29 -32.02
CA GLY A 176 -24.65 28.68 -30.90
C GLY A 176 -23.98 28.44 -29.55
N GLN A 177 -23.24 29.41 -28.98
CA GLN A 177 -23.70 30.34 -27.91
C GLN A 177 -24.16 29.58 -26.65
N GLY A 178 -23.62 29.75 -25.44
CA GLY A 178 -23.19 30.97 -24.75
C GLY A 178 -23.92 31.05 -23.39
N GLN A 179 -23.35 31.77 -22.42
CA GLN A 179 -23.83 32.05 -21.03
C GLN A 179 -23.43 30.97 -20.00
N GLY A 180 -22.64 31.20 -18.94
CA GLY A 180 -22.16 32.45 -18.33
C GLY A 180 -23.17 33.01 -17.33
N GLN A 181 -23.15 32.55 -16.07
CA GLN A 181 -23.58 33.33 -14.89
C GLN A 181 -22.82 32.84 -13.65
N GLY A 182 -22.10 33.76 -13.01
CA GLY A 182 -21.67 33.62 -11.63
C GLY A 182 -22.64 34.35 -10.70
N GLN A 183 -22.76 33.84 -9.47
CA GLN A 183 -23.15 34.52 -8.22
C GLN A 183 -22.47 33.68 -7.11
N GLY A 184 -21.80 34.19 -6.09
CA GLY A 184 -21.98 35.47 -5.44
C GLY A 184 -22.63 35.26 -4.06
N GLN A 185 -21.78 35.01 -3.06
CA GLN A 185 -21.94 35.31 -1.63
C GLN A 185 -22.95 34.54 -0.77
N GLY A 186 -22.42 34.09 0.37
CA GLY A 186 -23.09 33.67 1.60
C GLY A 186 -22.03 33.37 2.64
#